data_AF-A0A3B9VEB7-F1
#
_entry.id   AF-A0A3B9VEB7-F1
#
_cell.length_a   1.000
_cell.length_b   1.000
_cell.length_c   1.000
_cell.angle_alpha   90.00
_cell.angle_beta   90.00
_cell.angle_gamma   90.00
#
_symmetry.space_group_name_H-M   'P 1'
#
loop_
_entity.id
_entity.type
_entity.pdbx_description
1 polymer ?
#
loop_
_entity_poly.entity_id
_entity_poly.type
_entity_poly.pdbx_seq_one_letter_code
_entity_poly.pdbx_strand_id
1 'polypeptide(L)'
;MRNIQVLLNFARFKKNYDVKNYIVSTILILCFFYGFYQLFSDRGLFTLYKVSKELEQQKQENELLKKRQEYLESRVSKLEEKNKDFDYDYLEEIVRDRLGVIKKSEKVIYIEKE
;
A
#
# COMPACT_ATOMS: atom_id res chain seq x y z
N MET A 1 41.45 57.57 18.44
CA MET A 1 40.14 57.91 17.83
C MET A 1 39.39 56.71 17.23
N ARG A 2 40.06 55.71 16.64
CA ARG A 2 39.42 54.52 16.00
C ARG A 2 38.56 53.65 16.93
N ASN A 3 38.98 53.49 18.19
CA ASN A 3 38.28 52.62 19.15
C ASN A 3 36.91 53.16 19.61
N ILE A 4 36.73 54.49 19.64
CA ILE A 4 35.46 55.12 20.04
C ILE A 4 34.41 54.98 18.93
N GLN A 5 34.84 55.04 17.66
CA GLN A 5 33.95 54.82 16.51
C GLN A 5 33.45 53.37 16.44
N VAL A 6 34.28 52.38 16.78
CA VAL A 6 33.86 50.97 16.83
C VAL A 6 32.84 50.74 17.94
N LEU A 7 33.06 51.32 19.13
CA LEU A 7 32.10 51.24 20.24
C LEU A 7 30.78 51.96 19.92
N LEU A 8 30.83 53.11 19.25
CA LEU A 8 29.64 53.81 18.78
C LEU A 8 28.88 53.01 17.71
N ASN A 9 29.57 52.34 16.79
CA ASN A 9 28.94 51.46 15.81
C ASN A 9 28.31 50.22 16.47
N PHE A 10 28.94 49.64 17.48
CA PHE A 10 28.38 48.52 18.25
C PHE A 10 27.15 48.94 19.07
N ALA A 11 27.21 50.12 19.69
CA ALA A 11 26.08 50.70 20.41
C ALA A 11 24.92 51.07 19.47
N ARG A 12 25.21 51.53 18.24
CA ARG A 12 24.21 51.82 17.20
C ARG A 12 23.56 50.55 16.65
N PHE A 13 24.32 49.46 16.49
CA PHE A 13 23.78 48.13 16.16
C PHE A 13 22.86 47.60 17.27
N LYS A 14 23.19 47.91 18.55
CA LYS A 14 22.35 47.55 19.71
C LYS A 14 21.09 48.41 19.88
N LYS A 15 21.04 49.60 19.27
CA LYS A 15 19.94 50.58 19.49
C LYS A 15 18.76 50.41 18.54
N ASN A 16 18.88 49.59 17.49
CA ASN A 16 17.80 49.29 16.54
C ASN A 16 17.37 47.81 16.56
N TYR A 17 17.36 47.19 17.73
CA TYR A 17 16.63 45.94 17.92
C TYR A 17 15.14 46.28 18.10
N ASP A 18 14.47 46.49 16.96
CA ASP A 18 13.03 46.71 16.90
C ASP A 18 12.34 45.44 17.43
N VAL A 19 11.66 45.57 18.57
CA VAL A 19 10.86 44.50 19.22
C VAL A 19 9.93 43.79 18.25
N LYS A 20 9.51 44.48 17.18
CA LYS A 20 8.73 43.90 16.07
C LYS A 20 9.45 42.74 15.38
N ASN A 21 10.77 42.84 15.15
CA ASN A 21 11.55 41.80 14.48
C ASN A 21 11.70 40.54 15.35
N TYR A 22 11.79 40.70 16.68
CA TYR A 22 11.80 39.57 17.61
C TYR A 22 10.44 38.87 17.66
N ILE A 23 9.34 39.62 17.66
CA ILE A 23 7.99 39.06 17.63
C ILE A 23 7.77 38.28 16.33
N VAL A 24 8.13 38.85 15.18
CA VAL A 24 8.02 38.18 13.88
C VAL A 24 8.87 36.91 13.84
N SER A 25 10.12 36.96 14.30
CA SER A 25 10.98 35.78 14.38
C SER A 25 10.41 34.69 15.29
N THR A 26 9.81 35.06 16.42
CA THR A 26 9.22 34.12 17.37
C THR A 26 7.98 33.44 16.78
N ILE A 27 7.12 34.21 16.10
CA ILE A 27 5.95 33.68 15.39
C ILE A 27 6.38 32.72 14.28
N LEU A 28 7.41 33.06 13.50
CA LEU A 28 7.95 32.19 12.45
C LEU A 28 8.44 30.85 13.00
N ILE A 29 9.17 30.86 14.11
CA ILE A 29 9.65 29.64 14.77
C ILE A 29 8.47 28.79 15.27
N LEU A 30 7.46 29.41 15.89
CA LEU A 30 6.26 28.71 16.34
C LEU A 30 5.47 28.09 15.18
N CYS A 31 5.30 28.83 14.07
CA CYS A 31 4.67 28.30 12.87
C CYS A 31 5.45 27.12 12.28
N PHE A 32 6.79 27.20 12.28
CA PHE A 32 7.63 26.11 11.79
C PHE A 32 7.53 24.87 12.69
N PHE A 33 7.58 25.04 14.01
CA PHE A 33 7.38 23.95 14.97
C PHE A 33 6.00 23.31 14.85
N TYR A 34 4.95 24.12 14.74
CA TYR A 34 3.58 23.63 14.59
C TYR A 34 3.38 22.92 13.25
N GLY A 35 3.92 23.48 12.17
CA GLY A 35 3.89 22.87 10.85
C GLY A 35 4.62 21.52 10.83
N PHE A 36 5.82 21.46 11.40
CA PHE A 36 6.57 20.21 11.52
C PHE A 36 5.83 19.18 12.39
N TYR A 37 5.32 19.59 13.55
CA TYR A 37 4.53 18.73 14.42
C TYR A 37 3.28 18.18 13.70
N GLN A 38 2.57 19.01 12.94
CA GLN A 38 1.39 18.58 12.20
C GLN A 38 1.71 17.63 11.05
N LEU A 39 2.87 17.78 10.40
CA LEU A 39 3.31 16.88 9.32
C LEU A 39 3.76 15.51 9.85
N PHE A 40 4.44 15.49 11.01
CA PHE A 40 5.03 14.28 11.60
C PHE A 40 4.21 13.64 12.73
N SER A 41 3.09 14.25 13.12
CA SER A 41 2.18 13.67 14.11
C SER A 41 1.49 12.41 13.54
N ASP A 42 1.13 11.48 14.42
CA ASP A 42 0.41 10.25 14.07
C ASP A 42 -0.92 10.52 13.36
N ARG A 43 -1.49 11.71 13.52
CA ARG A 43 -2.72 12.16 12.82
C ARG A 43 -2.44 13.14 11.68
N GLY A 44 -1.19 13.27 11.27
CA GLY A 44 -0.77 14.17 10.22
C GLY A 44 -1.30 13.76 8.84
N LEU A 45 -1.26 14.72 7.91
CA LEU A 45 -1.71 14.53 6.54
C LEU A 45 -0.97 13.40 5.82
N PHE A 46 0.30 13.19 6.15
CA PHE A 46 1.11 12.11 5.57
C PHE A 46 0.62 10.72 6.01
N THR A 47 0.26 10.57 7.29
CA THR A 47 -0.29 9.32 7.81
C THR A 47 -1.64 9.01 7.17
N LEU A 48 -2.50 10.02 6.99
CA LEU A 48 -3.77 9.82 6.28
C LEU A 48 -3.55 9.30 4.86
N TYR A 49 -2.63 9.89 4.11
CA TYR A 49 -2.30 9.40 2.76
C TYR A 49 -1.76 7.96 2.77
N LYS A 50 -0.83 7.65 3.68
CA LYS A 50 -0.27 6.31 3.81
C LYS A 50 -1.34 5.27 4.17
N VAL A 51 -2.18 5.57 5.17
CA VAL A 51 -3.25 4.68 5.64
C VAL A 51 -4.30 4.48 4.56
N SER A 52 -4.71 5.53 3.84
CA SER A 52 -5.64 5.39 2.72
C SER A 52 -5.09 4.49 1.62
N LYS A 53 -3.81 4.65 1.26
CA LYS A 53 -3.15 3.81 0.27
C LYS A 53 -3.05 2.35 0.72
N GLU A 54 -2.68 2.13 1.98
CA GLU A 54 -2.58 0.77 2.56
C GLU A 54 -3.96 0.10 2.64
N LEU A 55 -5.00 0.84 2.98
CA LEU A 55 -6.38 0.37 2.97
C LEU A 55 -6.84 -0.03 1.57
N GLU A 56 -6.50 0.76 0.55
CA GLU A 56 -6.82 0.45 -0.84
C GLU A 56 -6.10 -0.82 -1.33
N GLN A 57 -4.81 -0.96 -1.00
CA GLN A 57 -4.04 -2.17 -1.32
C GLN A 57 -4.62 -3.41 -0.63
N GLN A 58 -4.93 -3.33 0.67
CA GLN A 58 -5.53 -4.44 1.41
C GLN A 58 -6.90 -4.83 0.86
N LYS A 59 -7.72 -3.86 0.42
CA LYS A 59 -9.00 -4.15 -0.24
C LYS A 59 -8.80 -4.92 -1.54
N GLN A 60 -7.87 -4.49 -2.38
CA GLN A 60 -7.57 -5.17 -3.65
C GLN A 60 -7.06 -6.60 -3.41
N GLU A 61 -6.18 -6.79 -2.43
CA GLU A 61 -5.67 -8.11 -2.07
C GLU A 61 -6.79 -9.01 -1.54
N ASN A 62 -7.66 -8.47 -0.68
CA ASN A 62 -8.79 -9.22 -0.14
C ASN A 62 -9.79 -9.63 -1.24
N GLU A 63 -10.09 -8.74 -2.18
CA GLU A 63 -10.93 -9.09 -3.34
C GLU A 63 -10.31 -10.20 -4.20
N LEU A 64 -8.99 -10.15 -4.42
CA LEU A 64 -8.28 -11.19 -5.18
C LEU A 64 -8.31 -12.54 -4.43
N LEU A 65 -8.06 -12.52 -3.12
CA LEU A 65 -8.12 -13.71 -2.28
C LEU A 65 -9.54 -14.29 -2.25
N LYS A 66 -10.56 -13.46 -2.16
CA LYS A 66 -11.97 -13.89 -2.20
C LYS A 66 -12.32 -14.55 -3.53
N LYS A 67 -11.92 -13.96 -4.66
CA LYS A 67 -12.11 -14.59 -5.98
C LYS A 67 -11.37 -15.93 -6.09
N ARG A 68 -10.17 -16.02 -5.53
CA ARG A 68 -9.40 -17.27 -5.51
C ARG A 68 -10.07 -18.33 -4.63
N GLN A 69 -10.62 -17.92 -3.49
CA GLN A 69 -11.39 -18.79 -2.60
C GLN A 69 -12.64 -19.31 -3.32
N GLU A 70 -13.45 -18.43 -3.91
CA GLU A 70 -14.66 -18.80 -4.66
C GLU A 70 -14.33 -19.77 -5.82
N TYR A 71 -13.23 -19.53 -6.55
CA TYR A 71 -12.76 -20.43 -7.59
C TYR A 71 -12.38 -21.81 -7.04
N LEU A 72 -11.63 -21.86 -5.93
CA LEU A 72 -11.21 -23.12 -5.32
C LEU A 72 -12.40 -23.88 -4.73
N GLU A 73 -13.31 -23.19 -4.04
CA GLU A 73 -14.54 -23.77 -3.51
C GLU A 73 -15.41 -24.36 -4.62
N SER A 74 -15.54 -23.67 -5.75
CA SER A 74 -16.24 -24.21 -6.93
C SER A 74 -15.59 -25.50 -7.44
N ARG A 75 -14.25 -25.55 -7.52
CA ARG A 75 -13.53 -26.77 -7.94
C ARG A 75 -13.69 -27.91 -6.95
N VAL A 76 -13.66 -27.63 -5.66
CA VAL A 76 -13.86 -28.63 -4.60
C VAL A 76 -15.29 -29.16 -4.61
N SER A 77 -16.29 -28.28 -4.75
CA SER A 77 -17.70 -28.67 -4.82
C SER A 77 -17.96 -29.68 -5.94
N LYS A 78 -17.33 -29.50 -7.11
CA LYS A 78 -17.41 -30.42 -8.25
C LYS A 78 -16.80 -31.80 -8.01
N LEU A 79 -15.91 -31.94 -7.03
CA LEU A 79 -15.18 -33.18 -6.75
C LEU A 79 -15.78 -33.98 -5.59
N GLU A 80 -16.60 -33.35 -4.74
CA GLU A 80 -17.21 -34.01 -3.60
C GLU A 80 -18.49 -34.75 -4.02
N GLU A 81 -18.45 -36.08 -4.02
CA GLU A 81 -19.54 -36.97 -4.43
C GLU A 81 -20.86 -36.75 -3.67
N LYS A 82 -20.78 -36.16 -2.46
CA LYS A 82 -21.96 -35.83 -1.62
C LYS A 82 -22.59 -34.48 -1.98
N ASN A 83 -21.95 -33.66 -2.81
CA ASN A 83 -22.48 -32.36 -3.20
C ASN A 83 -23.37 -32.49 -4.43
N LYS A 84 -24.36 -31.59 -4.49
CA LYS A 84 -25.32 -31.50 -5.60
C LYS A 84 -24.65 -31.17 -6.94
N ASP A 85 -23.48 -30.52 -6.88
CA ASP A 85 -22.73 -30.03 -8.05
C ASP A 85 -21.60 -30.99 -8.47
N PHE A 86 -21.58 -32.23 -7.96
CA PHE A 86 -20.58 -33.23 -8.34
C PHE A 86 -20.60 -33.49 -9.85
N ASP A 87 -19.42 -33.40 -10.48
CA ASP A 87 -19.27 -33.44 -11.93
C ASP A 87 -18.27 -34.55 -12.32
N TYR A 88 -18.80 -35.64 -12.87
CA TYR A 88 -18.03 -36.81 -13.25
C TYR A 88 -17.11 -36.54 -14.46
N ASP A 89 -17.56 -35.71 -15.40
CA ASP A 89 -16.78 -35.34 -16.58
C ASP A 89 -15.57 -34.48 -16.16
N TYR A 90 -15.79 -33.59 -15.20
CA TYR A 90 -14.73 -32.78 -14.60
C TYR A 90 -13.67 -33.63 -13.87
N LEU A 91 -14.11 -34.67 -13.16
CA LEU A 91 -13.20 -35.61 -12.51
C LEU A 91 -12.39 -36.40 -13.54
N GLU A 92 -13.03 -36.85 -14.62
CA GLU A 92 -12.38 -37.57 -15.71
C GLU A 92 -11.34 -36.71 -16.44
N GLU A 93 -11.63 -35.43 -16.66
CA GLU A 93 -10.68 -34.45 -17.20
C GLU A 93 -9.44 -34.32 -16.30
N ILE A 94 -9.62 -34.15 -14.99
CA ILE A 94 -8.51 -34.05 -14.03
C ILE A 94 -7.65 -35.32 -14.02
N VAL A 95 -8.29 -36.49 -14.05
CA VAL A 95 -7.59 -37.79 -14.07
C VAL A 95 -6.80 -37.96 -15.37
N ARG A 96 -7.39 -37.58 -16.51
CA ARG A 96 -6.74 -37.66 -17.82
C ARG A 96 -5.54 -36.69 -17.90
N ASP A 97 -5.69 -35.47 -17.40
CA ASP A 97 -4.62 -34.46 -17.39
C ASP A 97 -3.47 -34.82 -16.43
N ARG A 98 -3.78 -35.28 -15.21
CA ARG A 98 -2.75 -35.50 -14.18
C ARG A 98 -2.09 -36.87 -14.25
N LEU A 99 -2.87 -37.90 -14.58
CA LEU A 99 -2.44 -39.29 -14.50
C LEU A 99 -2.32 -39.95 -15.89
N GLY A 100 -2.75 -39.26 -16.96
CA GLY A 100 -2.69 -39.80 -18.33
C GLY A 100 -3.56 -41.04 -18.52
N VAL A 101 -4.55 -41.24 -17.65
CA VAL A 101 -5.37 -42.46 -17.65
C VAL A 101 -6.43 -42.35 -18.74
N ILE A 102 -6.55 -43.41 -19.52
CA ILE A 102 -7.49 -43.54 -20.64
C ILE A 102 -8.32 -44.80 -20.37
N LYS A 103 -9.63 -44.74 -20.64
CA LYS A 103 -10.47 -45.93 -20.44
C LYS A 103 -10.09 -47.00 -21.45
N LYS A 104 -10.13 -48.27 -21.03
CA LYS A 104 -9.79 -49.41 -21.91
C LYS A 104 -10.62 -49.49 -23.19
N SER A 105 -11.80 -48.87 -23.21
CA SER A 105 -12.72 -48.81 -24.36
C SER A 105 -12.50 -47.61 -25.28
N GLU A 106 -11.57 -46.70 -24.97
CA GLU A 106 -11.34 -45.47 -25.74
C GLU A 106 -10.26 -45.67 -26.81
N LYS A 107 -10.46 -45.05 -27.98
CA LYS A 107 -9.49 -45.05 -29.08
C LYS A 107 -8.68 -43.75 -29.04
N VAL A 108 -7.38 -43.86 -28.84
CA VAL A 108 -6.46 -42.71 -28.81
C VAL A 108 -5.95 -42.42 -30.22
N ILE A 109 -6.02 -41.17 -30.64
CA ILE A 109 -5.46 -40.69 -31.91
C ILE A 109 -4.39 -39.66 -31.58
N TYR A 110 -3.13 -39.97 -31.91
CA TYR A 110 -2.04 -39.01 -31.82
C TYR A 110 -1.99 -38.21 -33.12
N ILE A 111 -2.07 -36.89 -33.00
CA ILE A 111 -1.90 -35.97 -34.14
C ILE A 111 -0.51 -35.37 -34.00
N GLU A 112 0.39 -35.68 -34.94
CA GLU A 112 1.68 -35.01 -35.04
C GLU A 112 1.45 -33.54 -35.40
N LYS A 113 1.96 -32.62 -34.58
CA LYS A 113 1.99 -31.19 -34.91
C LYS A 113 3.20 -30.97 -35.81
N GLU A 114 2.95 -30.58 -37.07
CA GLU A 114 3.96 -30.00 -37.96
C GLU A 114 4.57 -28.72 -37.37
#